data_AF-A0A7C1V9Z5-F1
#
_entry.id   AF-A0A7C1V9Z5-F1
#
_cell.length_a   1.000
_cell.length_b   1.000
_cell.length_c   1.000
_cell.angle_alpha   90.00
_cell.angle_beta   90.00
_cell.angle_gamma   90.00
#
_symmetry.space_group_name_H-M   'P 1'
#
loop_
_entity.id
_entity.type
_entity.pdbx_description
1 polymer ?
#
loop_
_entity_poly.entity_id
_entity_poly.type
_entity_poly.pdbx_seq_one_letter_code
_entity_poly.pdbx_strand_id
1 'polypeptide(L)'
;MKAEVLEILEDLGCEVIDHGSFDENPVDFPDISRKVCSSVRSGEAERGIMVCGTGVGASIAANKFPGIRASTIHDVHCAHQGVEHDDMNVLTMGAKIIGPWLARDIIKAYIEAEFSTHEDFRRRVGKLRVLELEAAKELREEIK
;
A
#
# COMPACT_ATOMS: atom_id res chain seq x y z
N MET A 1 0.28 17.04 1.21
CA MET A 1 -0.13 15.63 1.19
C MET A 1 0.22 14.78 2.42
N LYS A 2 1.46 14.56 2.90
CA LYS A 2 1.65 13.69 4.11
C LYS A 2 0.81 14.16 5.30
N ALA A 3 0.90 15.44 5.65
CA ALA A 3 0.10 16.03 6.73
C ALA A 3 -1.42 15.88 6.49
N GLU A 4 -1.89 16.12 5.26
CA GLU A 4 -3.30 15.93 4.88
C GLU A 4 -3.75 14.47 5.06
N VAL A 5 -2.90 13.50 4.72
CA VAL A 5 -3.21 12.07 4.94
C VAL A 5 -3.33 11.77 6.43
N LEU A 6 -2.44 12.30 7.28
CA LEU A 6 -2.51 12.11 8.72
C LEU A 6 -3.82 12.69 9.29
N GLU A 7 -4.19 13.90 8.88
CA GLU A 7 -5.45 14.55 9.26
C GLU A 7 -6.68 13.74 8.82
N ILE A 8 -6.68 13.23 7.58
CA ILE A 8 -7.77 12.38 7.07
C ILE A 8 -7.89 11.09 7.89
N LEU A 9 -6.77 10.46 8.25
CA LEU A 9 -6.76 9.22 9.04
C LEU A 9 -7.26 9.46 10.47
N GLU A 10 -6.84 10.56 11.08
CA GLU A 10 -7.30 10.97 12.41
C GLU A 10 -8.82 11.24 12.40
N ASP A 11 -9.32 11.98 11.41
CA ASP A 11 -10.74 12.23 11.20
C ASP A 11 -11.57 10.94 11.02
N LEU A 12 -10.99 9.92 10.40
CA LEU A 12 -11.61 8.61 10.21
C LEU A 12 -11.47 7.70 11.45
N GLY A 13 -10.83 8.18 12.52
CA GLY A 13 -10.65 7.44 13.78
C GLY A 13 -9.59 6.34 13.72
N CYS A 14 -8.65 6.42 12.77
CA CYS A 14 -7.57 5.45 12.65
C CYS A 14 -6.41 5.78 13.60
N GLU A 15 -5.85 4.75 14.25
CA GLU A 15 -4.54 4.86 14.90
C GLU A 15 -3.43 4.81 13.83
N VAL A 16 -2.48 5.74 13.88
CA VAL A 16 -1.47 5.91 12.84
C VAL A 16 -0.06 5.72 13.36
N ILE A 17 0.72 4.89 12.65
CA ILE A 17 2.17 4.77 12.82
C ILE A 17 2.86 5.52 11.68
N ASP A 18 3.39 6.72 11.96
CA ASP A 18 4.08 7.54 10.94
C ASP A 18 5.53 7.08 10.76
N HIS A 19 5.80 6.44 9.61
CA HIS A 19 7.14 6.02 9.18
C HIS A 19 7.78 6.97 8.15
N GLY A 20 7.13 8.09 7.84
CA GLY A 20 7.52 9.00 6.77
C GLY A 20 8.73 9.89 7.10
N SER A 21 8.93 10.93 6.29
CA SER A 21 9.89 11.99 6.61
C SER A 21 9.30 12.98 7.61
N PHE A 22 10.11 13.48 8.53
CA PHE A 22 9.72 14.49 9.54
C PHE A 22 10.32 15.87 9.26
N ASP A 23 11.16 15.98 8.25
CA ASP A 23 11.78 17.21 7.80
C ASP A 23 11.85 17.25 6.26
N GLU A 24 12.42 18.33 5.72
CA GLU A 24 12.56 18.54 4.27
C GLU A 24 13.75 17.80 3.66
N ASN A 25 14.53 17.06 4.47
CA ASN A 25 15.68 16.35 3.94
C ASN A 25 15.20 15.24 2.99
N PRO A 26 15.92 15.01 1.88
CA PRO A 26 15.61 13.92 0.98
C PRO A 26 15.63 12.58 1.73
N VAL A 27 14.60 11.78 1.50
CA VAL A 27 14.52 10.40 1.97
C VAL A 27 14.34 9.46 0.79
N ASP A 28 14.95 8.28 0.88
CA ASP A 28 14.82 7.25 -0.13
C ASP A 28 13.55 6.44 0.08
N PHE A 29 12.65 6.46 -0.91
CA PHE A 29 11.37 5.76 -0.83
C PHE A 29 11.49 4.25 -0.55
N PRO A 30 12.55 3.50 -0.96
CA PRO A 30 12.70 2.09 -0.59
C PRO A 30 12.86 1.88 0.93
N ASP A 31 13.53 2.79 1.63
CA ASP A 31 13.73 2.69 3.08
C ASP A 31 12.43 2.93 3.84
N ILE A 32 11.66 3.93 3.40
CA ILE A 32 10.31 4.18 3.93
C ILE A 32 9.37 3.00 3.60
N SER A 33 9.47 2.45 2.38
CA SER A 33 8.68 1.28 1.96
C SER A 33 8.96 0.08 2.88
N ARG A 34 10.22 -0.15 3.23
CA ARG A 34 10.61 -1.23 4.14
C ARG A 34 9.94 -1.09 5.50
N LYS A 35 9.92 0.10 6.08
CA LYS A 35 9.29 0.36 7.39
C LYS A 35 7.79 0.09 7.34
N VAL A 36 7.08 0.74 6.40
CA VAL A 36 5.62 0.58 6.22
C VAL A 36 5.25 -0.88 5.97
N CYS A 37 5.92 -1.53 5.01
CA CYS A 37 5.65 -2.93 4.67
C CYS A 37 5.99 -3.89 5.81
N SER A 38 6.97 -3.57 6.66
CA SER A 38 7.30 -4.40 7.81
C SER A 38 6.20 -4.36 8.87
N SER A 39 5.65 -3.19 9.19
CA SER A 39 4.52 -3.07 10.12
C SER A 39 3.26 -3.79 9.62
N VAL A 40 2.98 -3.73 8.32
CA VAL A 40 1.87 -4.50 7.72
C VAL A 40 2.12 -6.01 7.82
N ARG A 41 3.34 -6.46 7.51
CA ARG A 41 3.67 -7.90 7.53
C ARG A 41 3.77 -8.49 8.93
N SER A 42 4.12 -7.68 9.93
CA SER A 42 4.17 -8.11 11.34
C SER A 42 2.79 -8.12 12.00
N GLY A 43 1.79 -7.48 11.39
CA GLY A 43 0.47 -7.26 11.99
C GLY A 43 0.44 -6.11 13.00
N GLU A 44 1.49 -5.29 13.07
CA GLU A 44 1.50 -4.05 13.85
C GLU A 44 0.54 -3.00 13.25
N ALA A 45 0.35 -3.05 11.93
CA ALA A 45 -0.66 -2.27 11.21
C ALA A 45 -1.48 -3.19 10.30
N GLU A 46 -2.77 -2.91 10.16
CA GLU A 46 -3.65 -3.68 9.27
C GLU A 46 -3.44 -3.31 7.79
N ARG A 47 -3.12 -2.04 7.53
CA ARG A 47 -2.97 -1.46 6.19
C ARG A 47 -1.83 -0.45 6.14
N GLY A 48 -1.25 -0.26 4.95
CA GLY A 48 -0.25 0.76 4.69
C GLY A 48 -0.76 1.82 3.71
N ILE A 49 -0.33 3.07 3.91
CA ILE A 49 -0.49 4.15 2.93
C ILE A 49 0.87 4.77 2.66
N MET A 50 1.23 4.89 1.39
CA MET A 50 2.48 5.51 0.97
C MET A 50 2.20 6.66 0.00
N VAL A 51 2.88 7.79 0.22
CA VAL A 51 2.77 8.95 -0.66
C VAL A 51 4.15 9.34 -1.16
N CYS A 52 4.30 9.44 -2.48
CA CYS A 52 5.49 10.04 -3.10
C CYS A 52 5.06 10.97 -4.24
N GLY A 53 5.98 11.50 -5.04
CA GLY A 53 5.63 12.45 -6.12
C GLY A 53 4.52 11.94 -7.04
N THR A 54 4.65 10.71 -7.55
CA THR A 54 3.67 10.07 -8.45
C THR A 54 2.98 8.84 -7.86
N GLY A 55 3.42 8.33 -6.72
CA GLY A 55 3.01 7.05 -6.14
C GLY A 55 3.71 5.83 -6.77
N VAL A 56 4.17 5.94 -8.01
CA VAL A 56 4.72 4.80 -8.80
C VAL A 56 5.93 4.15 -8.13
N GLY A 57 6.93 4.95 -7.74
CA GLY A 57 8.14 4.43 -7.09
C GLY A 57 7.85 3.70 -5.78
N ALA A 58 6.91 4.26 -4.98
CA ALA A 58 6.48 3.64 -3.74
C ALA A 58 5.81 2.27 -4.01
N SER A 59 4.94 2.18 -5.01
CA SER A 59 4.31 0.92 -5.41
C SER A 59 5.33 -0.12 -5.86
N ILE A 60 6.31 0.28 -6.69
CA ILE A 60 7.37 -0.62 -7.17
C ILE A 60 8.18 -1.17 -6.00
N ALA A 61 8.60 -0.32 -5.04
CA ALA A 61 9.37 -0.75 -3.88
C ALA A 61 8.54 -1.60 -2.91
N ALA A 62 7.31 -1.20 -2.60
CA ALA A 62 6.44 -1.93 -1.69
C ALA A 62 6.18 -3.38 -2.18
N ASN A 63 5.94 -3.56 -3.49
CA ASN A 63 5.74 -4.88 -4.08
C ASN A 63 7.01 -5.77 -4.12
N LYS A 64 8.17 -5.29 -3.65
CA LYS A 64 9.36 -6.15 -3.46
C LYS A 64 9.34 -6.92 -2.14
N PHE A 65 8.42 -6.61 -1.24
CA PHE A 65 8.31 -7.28 0.05
C PHE A 65 7.27 -8.40 -0.02
N PRO A 66 7.63 -9.68 0.24
CA PRO A 66 6.68 -10.78 0.16
C PRO A 66 5.48 -10.60 1.10
N GLY A 67 4.29 -10.85 0.58
CA GLY A 67 3.01 -10.66 1.26
C GLY A 67 2.42 -9.26 1.10
N ILE A 68 3.13 -8.32 0.48
CA ILE A 68 2.61 -6.99 0.15
C ILE A 68 1.98 -7.01 -1.23
N ARG A 69 0.79 -6.41 -1.31
CA ARG A 69 0.09 -6.12 -2.56
C ARG A 69 -0.19 -4.64 -2.56
N ALA A 70 0.61 -3.91 -3.32
CA ALA A 70 0.55 -2.46 -3.42
C ALA A 70 0.14 -1.99 -4.81
N SER A 71 -0.64 -0.92 -4.89
CA SER A 71 -1.00 -0.29 -6.16
C SER A 71 -1.00 1.23 -6.05
N THR A 72 -0.78 1.90 -7.19
CA THR A 72 -0.91 3.35 -7.31
C THR A 72 -2.34 3.69 -7.69
N ILE A 73 -3.06 4.27 -6.75
CA ILE A 73 -4.50 4.54 -6.87
C ILE A 73 -4.70 6.01 -7.17
N HIS A 74 -5.57 6.30 -8.15
CA HIS A 74 -5.87 7.66 -8.63
C HIS A 74 -7.37 7.98 -8.62
N ASP A 75 -8.22 7.03 -8.24
CA ASP A 75 -9.66 7.19 -8.18
C ASP A 75 -10.27 6.32 -7.08
N VAL A 76 -11.50 6.66 -6.69
CA VAL A 76 -12.23 6.02 -5.59
C VAL A 76 -12.57 4.56 -5.92
N HIS A 77 -12.92 4.26 -7.18
CA HIS A 77 -13.35 2.92 -7.56
C HIS A 77 -12.21 1.91 -7.41
N CYS A 78 -11.04 2.25 -7.94
CA CYS A 78 -9.86 1.40 -7.79
C CYS A 78 -9.40 1.28 -6.32
N ALA A 79 -9.67 2.28 -5.48
CA ALA A 79 -9.31 2.27 -4.06
C ALA A 79 -9.99 1.13 -3.29
N HIS A 80 -11.33 1.06 -3.37
CA HIS A 80 -12.09 0.01 -2.70
C HIS A 80 -11.93 -1.34 -3.44
N GLN A 81 -11.97 -1.33 -4.77
CA GLN A 81 -11.89 -2.54 -5.57
C GLN A 81 -10.56 -3.28 -5.34
N GLY A 82 -9.45 -2.56 -5.22
CA GLY A 82 -8.14 -3.15 -4.94
C GLY A 82 -8.13 -3.95 -3.63
N VAL A 83 -8.87 -3.51 -2.61
CA VAL A 83 -9.05 -4.28 -1.38
C VAL A 83 -10.01 -5.44 -1.61
N GLU A 84 -11.17 -5.17 -2.19
CA GLU A 84 -12.26 -6.14 -2.35
C GLU A 84 -11.87 -7.35 -3.20
N HIS A 85 -11.11 -7.16 -4.27
CA HIS A 85 -10.77 -8.25 -5.19
C HIS A 85 -9.33 -8.75 -5.06
N ASP A 86 -8.40 -7.87 -4.72
CA ASP A 86 -6.97 -8.15 -4.76
C ASP A 86 -6.33 -8.17 -3.36
N ASP A 87 -7.13 -7.99 -2.30
CA ASP A 87 -6.67 -7.95 -0.91
C ASP A 87 -5.50 -6.94 -0.74
N MET A 88 -5.60 -5.80 -1.43
CA MET A 88 -4.56 -4.76 -1.44
C MET A 88 -4.34 -4.24 -0.02
N ASN A 89 -3.12 -4.40 0.50
CA ASN A 89 -2.78 -4.06 1.88
C ASN A 89 -1.83 -2.85 1.98
N VAL A 90 -1.39 -2.30 0.85
CA VAL A 90 -0.68 -1.02 0.80
C VAL A 90 -1.22 -0.15 -0.34
N LEU A 91 -1.84 0.98 -0.01
CA LEU A 91 -2.25 1.97 -1.00
C LEU A 91 -1.10 2.95 -1.26
N THR A 92 -0.83 3.27 -2.52
CA THR A 92 0.16 4.30 -2.89
C THR A 92 -0.50 5.44 -3.68
N MET A 93 -0.09 6.68 -3.40
CA MET A 93 -0.63 7.89 -4.05
C MET A 93 0.44 8.86 -4.49
N GLY A 94 0.13 9.62 -5.55
CA GLY A 94 0.97 10.69 -6.06
C GLY A 94 0.61 12.06 -5.49
N ALA A 95 1.47 12.61 -4.63
CA ALA A 95 1.33 13.95 -4.06
C ALA A 95 1.34 15.09 -5.09
N LYS A 96 1.94 14.86 -6.27
CA LYS A 96 1.94 15.84 -7.37
C LYS A 96 0.84 15.59 -8.40
N ILE A 97 0.01 14.56 -8.18
CA ILE A 97 -0.97 14.07 -9.14
C ILE A 97 -2.40 14.23 -8.60
N ILE A 98 -2.63 13.87 -7.34
CA ILE A 98 -3.96 13.83 -6.72
C ILE A 98 -4.11 15.05 -5.81
N GLY A 99 -5.26 15.73 -5.91
CA GLY A 99 -5.63 16.81 -5.01
C GLY A 99 -6.20 16.32 -3.67
N PRO A 100 -6.21 17.15 -2.62
CA PRO A 100 -6.55 16.73 -1.26
C PRO A 100 -7.99 16.21 -1.10
N TRP A 101 -8.96 16.80 -1.81
CA TRP A 101 -10.36 16.35 -1.80
C TRP A 101 -10.49 14.91 -2.29
N LEU A 102 -9.90 14.61 -3.46
CA LEU A 102 -9.92 13.27 -4.03
C LEU A 102 -9.09 12.29 -3.18
N ALA A 103 -7.99 12.74 -2.59
CA ALA A 103 -7.19 11.91 -1.68
C ALA A 103 -8.01 11.45 -0.47
N ARG A 104 -8.85 12.32 0.10
CA ARG A 104 -9.78 11.95 1.19
C ARG A 104 -10.74 10.84 0.77
N ASP A 105 -11.39 11.00 -0.38
CA ASP A 105 -12.34 10.02 -0.87
C ASP A 105 -11.68 8.67 -1.18
N ILE A 106 -10.47 8.70 -1.76
CA ILE A 106 -9.65 7.51 -2.02
C ILE A 106 -9.27 6.81 -0.72
N ILE A 107 -8.75 7.54 0.26
CA ILE A 107 -8.31 6.97 1.54
C ILE A 107 -9.48 6.36 2.29
N LYS A 108 -10.61 7.07 2.33
CA LYS A 108 -11.84 6.58 2.97
C LYS A 108 -12.31 5.28 2.31
N ALA A 109 -12.47 5.27 0.99
CA ALA A 109 -12.89 4.08 0.26
C ALA A 109 -11.89 2.92 0.41
N TYR A 110 -10.60 3.21 0.46
CA TYR A 110 -9.58 2.22 0.73
C TYR A 110 -9.73 1.61 2.12
N ILE A 111 -9.90 2.41 3.18
CA ILE A 111 -9.94 1.92 4.58
C ILE A 111 -11.24 1.17 4.88
N GLU A 112 -12.37 1.67 4.39
CA GLU A 112 -13.69 1.09 4.65
C GLU A 112 -13.94 -0.22 3.87
N ALA A 113 -13.19 -0.46 2.78
CA ALA A 113 -13.37 -1.66 1.97
C ALA A 113 -12.94 -2.93 2.70
N GLU A 114 -13.61 -4.05 2.43
CA GLU A 114 -13.31 -5.37 3.00
C GLU A 114 -13.01 -6.39 1.90
N PHE A 115 -12.03 -7.26 2.13
CA PHE A 115 -11.67 -8.27 1.15
C PHE A 115 -12.82 -9.27 0.94
N SER A 116 -13.28 -9.40 -0.30
CA SER A 116 -14.47 -10.18 -0.67
C SER A 116 -14.33 -11.67 -0.30
N THR A 117 -15.43 -12.28 0.11
CA THR A 117 -15.53 -13.73 0.36
C THR A 117 -15.77 -14.55 -0.91
N HIS A 118 -15.94 -13.90 -2.06
CA HIS A 118 -16.20 -14.58 -3.33
C HIS A 118 -14.99 -15.41 -3.79
N GLU A 119 -15.27 -16.64 -4.23
CA GLU A 119 -14.25 -17.65 -4.52
C GLU A 119 -13.22 -17.18 -5.57
N ASP A 120 -13.66 -16.52 -6.63
CA ASP A 120 -12.76 -16.05 -7.69
C ASP A 120 -11.68 -15.09 -7.20
N PHE A 121 -12.01 -14.19 -6.27
CA PHE A 121 -11.05 -13.22 -5.73
C PHE A 121 -10.05 -13.93 -4.80
N ARG A 122 -10.54 -14.80 -3.90
CA ARG A 122 -9.70 -15.63 -3.03
C ARG A 122 -8.74 -16.51 -3.83
N ARG A 123 -9.23 -17.14 -4.90
CA ARG A 123 -8.43 -17.97 -5.80
C ARG A 123 -7.36 -17.15 -6.53
N ARG A 124 -7.67 -15.94 -7.00
CA ARG A 124 -6.71 -15.05 -7.69
C ARG A 124 -5.62 -14.56 -6.74
N VAL A 125 -5.98 -14.11 -5.53
CA VAL A 125 -5.00 -13.75 -4.49
C VAL A 125 -4.12 -14.95 -4.11
N GLY A 126 -4.70 -16.14 -4.01
CA GLY A 126 -3.94 -17.38 -3.84
C GLY A 126 -2.90 -17.62 -4.95
N LYS A 127 -3.23 -17.30 -6.21
CA LYS A 127 -2.26 -17.38 -7.32
C LYS A 127 -1.15 -16.33 -7.22
N LEU A 128 -1.45 -15.11 -6.74
CA LEU A 128 -0.41 -14.11 -6.47
C LEU A 128 0.62 -14.66 -5.47
N ARG A 129 0.14 -15.34 -4.42
CA ARG A 129 1.02 -16.00 -3.45
C ARG A 129 1.91 -17.08 -4.07
N VAL A 130 1.40 -17.84 -5.03
CA VAL A 130 2.20 -18.83 -5.77
C VAL A 130 3.32 -18.14 -6.56
N LEU A 131 3.00 -17.06 -7.29
CA LEU A 131 4.00 -16.28 -8.04
C LEU A 131 5.12 -15.74 -7.14
N GLU A 132 4.76 -15.22 -5.95
CA GLU A 132 5.76 -14.77 -4.97
C GLU A 132 6.72 -15.89 -4.53
N LEU A 133 6.18 -17.09 -4.28
CA LEU A 133 6.96 -18.24 -3.84
C LEU A 133 7.88 -18.76 -4.96
N GLU A 134 7.43 -18.70 -6.21
CA GLU A 134 8.24 -19.07 -7.38
C GLU A 134 9.38 -18.09 -7.59
N ALA A 135 9.09 -16.78 -7.61
CA ALA A 135 10.12 -15.75 -7.72
C ALA A 135 11.16 -15.82 -6.60
N ALA A 136 10.75 -16.13 -5.37
CA ALA A 136 11.68 -16.31 -4.25
C ALA A 136 12.62 -17.51 -4.43
N LYS A 137 12.18 -18.57 -5.12
CA LYS A 137 13.06 -19.71 -5.46
C LYS A 137 14.07 -19.31 -6.52
N GLU A 138 13.64 -18.62 -7.57
CA GLU A 138 14.51 -18.13 -8.65
C GLU A 138 15.62 -17.23 -8.09
N LEU A 139 15.26 -16.21 -7.30
CA LEU A 139 16.23 -15.30 -6.69
C LEU A 139 17.20 -15.99 -5.73
N ARG A 140 16.76 -17.07 -5.05
CA ARG A 140 17.64 -17.85 -4.17
C ARG A 140 18.71 -18.61 -4.96
N GLU A 141 18.41 -19.01 -6.20
CA GLU A 141 19.37 -19.69 -7.07
C GLU A 141 20.43 -18.72 -7.61
N GLU A 142 20.08 -17.45 -7.82
CA GLU A 142 21.02 -16.40 -8.26
C GLU A 142 22.08 -16.02 -7.20
N ILE A 143 21.77 -16.19 -5.92
CA ILE A 143 22.65 -15.80 -4.79
C ILE A 143 23.58 -16.97 -4.37
N LYS A 144 23.42 -18.15 -4.95
CA LYS A 144 24.29 -19.31 -4.71
C LYS A 144 25.49 -19.32 -5.66
#